data_AF-A0A1Z8QC12-F1
#
_entry.id   AF-A0A1Z8QC12-F1
#
_cell.length_a   1.000
_cell.length_b   1.000
_cell.length_c   1.000
_cell.angle_alpha   90.00
_cell.angle_beta   90.00
_cell.angle_gamma   90.00
#
_symmetry.space_group_name_H-M   'P 1'
#
loop_
_entity.id
_entity.type
_entity.pdbx_description
1 polymer ?
#
loop_
_entity_poly.entity_id
_entity_poly.type
_entity_poly.pdbx_seq_one_letter_code
_entity_poly.pdbx_strand_id
1 'polypeptide(L)'
;MSLFEYIAILVSLVLGLAISNTLIKISLLLQFSRHLSQSWHVLMWSLLVLFSSVAYFFLFWTMYSSTTDISIAEFTLAPFFTVILFFLLSRFLPINDLENSEILLEDYFLKYKNAFFLCFTLLWLQMFTVVHLIILPRLGLEFSLLQKSQYLLPLILAAGIKLNNTEQHKKLVVLYAIIYVFQEFIATSIE
;
A
#
# COMPACT_ATOMS: atom_id res chain seq x y z
N MET A 1 -12.68 28.23 6.45
CA MET A 1 -12.20 26.98 5.87
C MET A 1 -13.38 26.08 5.64
N SER A 2 -13.53 25.55 4.43
CA SER A 2 -14.55 24.54 4.14
C SER A 2 -14.21 23.21 4.83
N LEU A 3 -15.21 22.37 5.10
CA LEU A 3 -15.02 21.03 5.67
C LEU A 3 -14.08 20.18 4.80
N PHE A 4 -14.13 20.38 3.48
CA PHE A 4 -13.21 19.78 2.52
C PHE A 4 -11.74 20.17 2.73
N GLU A 5 -11.43 21.45 2.94
CA GLU A 5 -10.05 21.90 3.20
C GLU A 5 -9.45 21.22 4.43
N TYR A 6 -10.23 21.10 5.51
CA TYR A 6 -9.79 20.39 6.72
C TYR A 6 -9.48 18.91 6.44
N ILE A 7 -10.37 18.24 5.71
CA ILE A 7 -10.21 16.85 5.27
C ILE A 7 -8.95 16.68 4.42
N ALA A 8 -8.76 17.54 3.41
CA ALA A 8 -7.63 17.46 2.50
C ALA A 8 -6.30 17.68 3.23
N ILE A 9 -6.27 18.62 4.18
CA ILE A 9 -5.10 18.86 5.04
C ILE A 9 -4.81 17.61 5.89
N LEU A 10 -5.82 17.03 6.53
CA LEU A 10 -5.64 15.85 7.37
C LEU A 10 -5.10 14.67 6.55
N VAL A 11 -5.72 14.37 5.40
CA VAL A 11 -5.28 13.31 4.48
C VAL A 11 -3.83 13.54 4.05
N SER A 12 -3.50 14.76 3.64
CA SER A 12 -2.14 15.13 3.21
C SER A 12 -1.11 14.99 4.33
N LEU A 13 -1.46 15.38 5.56
CA LEU A 13 -0.57 15.27 6.73
C LEU A 13 -0.29 13.80 7.06
N VAL A 14 -1.34 12.98 7.20
CA VAL A 14 -1.19 11.56 7.56
C VAL A 14 -0.45 10.79 6.48
N LEU A 15 -0.78 11.05 5.21
CA LEU A 15 -0.10 10.39 4.08
C LEU A 15 1.34 10.89 3.93
N GLY A 16 1.60 12.18 4.16
CA GLY A 16 2.95 12.74 4.21
C GLY A 16 3.82 12.10 5.28
N LEU A 17 3.25 11.86 6.48
CA LEU A 17 3.91 11.09 7.54
C LEU A 17 4.21 9.65 7.10
N ALA A 18 3.24 8.97 6.46
CA ALA A 18 3.43 7.62 5.96
C ALA A 18 4.54 7.52 4.91
N ILE A 19 4.59 8.47 3.97
CA ILE A 19 5.63 8.59 2.94
C ILE A 19 6.99 8.85 3.60
N SER A 20 7.07 9.82 4.51
CA SER A 20 8.31 10.14 5.24
C SER A 20 8.86 8.93 6.00
N ASN A 21 8.00 8.23 6.76
CA ASN A 21 8.38 7.02 7.50
C ASN A 21 8.90 5.92 6.56
N THR A 22 8.23 5.74 5.41
CA THR A 22 8.65 4.75 4.40
C THR A 22 10.00 5.12 3.79
N LEU A 23 10.23 6.40 3.47
CA LEU A 23 11.50 6.88 2.93
C LEU A 23 12.66 6.74 3.92
N ILE A 24 12.44 7.04 5.20
CA ILE A 24 13.44 6.83 6.26
C ILE A 24 13.84 5.35 6.31
N LYS A 25 12.87 4.45 6.28
CA LYS A 25 13.11 3.00 6.28
C LYS A 25 13.83 2.51 5.02
N ILE A 26 13.49 3.05 3.84
CA ILE A 26 14.23 2.77 2.60
C ILE A 26 15.68 3.26 2.70
N SER A 27 15.88 4.47 3.24
CA SER A 27 17.23 5.03 3.46
C SER A 27 18.07 4.13 4.36
N LEU A 28 17.51 3.66 5.47
CA LEU A 28 18.16 2.70 6.36
C LEU A 28 18.57 1.43 5.60
N LEU A 29 17.65 0.82 4.82
CA LEU A 29 17.97 -0.37 4.02
C LEU A 29 19.12 -0.14 3.01
N LEU A 30 19.17 1.04 2.39
CA LEU A 30 20.19 1.37 1.40
C LEU A 30 21.56 1.66 2.03
N GLN A 31 21.60 2.24 3.23
CA GLN A 31 22.84 2.50 3.97
C GLN A 31 23.55 1.19 4.35
N PHE A 32 22.80 0.14 4.72
CA PHE A 32 23.33 -1.19 5.00
C PHE A 32 23.49 -2.05 3.72
N SER A 33 24.01 -1.45 2.65
CA SER A 33 24.16 -2.02 1.29
C SER A 33 24.80 -3.41 1.23
N ARG A 34 25.63 -3.77 2.22
CA ARG A 34 26.30 -5.07 2.32
C ARG A 34 25.33 -6.26 2.41
N HIS A 35 24.09 -6.04 2.89
CA HIS A 35 23.04 -7.05 3.01
C HIS A 35 21.91 -6.89 1.98
N LEU A 36 22.04 -5.96 1.04
CA LEU A 36 20.98 -5.64 0.06
C LEU A 36 20.67 -6.84 -0.85
N SER A 37 21.70 -7.61 -1.24
CA SER A 37 21.56 -8.84 -2.04
C SER A 37 20.64 -9.88 -1.38
N GLN A 38 20.68 -9.99 -0.05
CA GLN A 38 19.84 -10.91 0.72
C GLN A 38 18.44 -10.34 0.97
N SER A 39 18.37 -9.02 1.21
CA SER A 39 17.16 -8.35 1.70
C SER A 39 16.39 -7.53 0.66
N TRP A 40 16.71 -7.69 -0.63
CA TRP A 40 16.08 -6.91 -1.72
C TRP A 40 14.55 -7.00 -1.73
N HIS A 41 13.98 -8.11 -1.27
CA HIS A 41 12.53 -8.30 -1.16
C HIS A 41 11.89 -7.27 -0.20
N VAL A 42 12.56 -6.93 0.90
CA VAL A 42 12.10 -5.91 1.86
C VAL A 42 12.13 -4.52 1.23
N LEU A 43 13.17 -4.24 0.45
CA LEU A 43 13.27 -2.99 -0.32
C LEU A 43 12.13 -2.88 -1.34
N MET A 44 11.84 -3.96 -2.07
CA MET A 44 10.74 -3.97 -3.04
C MET A 44 9.38 -3.78 -2.39
N TRP A 45 9.10 -4.44 -1.26
CA TRP A 45 7.88 -4.18 -0.50
C TRP A 45 7.79 -2.71 -0.06
N SER A 46 8.89 -2.13 0.41
CA SER A 46 8.94 -0.73 0.82
C SER A 46 8.68 0.23 -0.35
N LEU A 47 9.24 -0.05 -1.52
CA LEU A 47 8.98 0.72 -2.75
C LEU A 47 7.52 0.59 -3.18
N LEU A 48 6.93 -0.61 -3.12
CA LEU A 48 5.51 -0.80 -3.42
C LEU A 48 4.61 0.03 -2.50
N VAL A 49 4.92 0.08 -1.19
CA VAL A 49 4.20 0.95 -0.24
C VAL A 49 4.36 2.42 -0.62
N LEU A 50 5.57 2.85 -0.93
CA LEU A 50 5.86 4.24 -1.31
C LEU A 50 5.09 4.65 -2.57
N PHE A 51 5.21 3.87 -3.65
CA PHE A 51 4.51 4.15 -4.91
C PHE A 51 3.00 4.12 -4.73
N SER A 52 2.46 3.16 -3.97
CA SER A 52 1.02 3.09 -3.69
C SER A 52 0.54 4.31 -2.90
N SER A 53 1.33 4.79 -1.94
CA SER A 53 1.01 5.98 -1.14
C SER A 53 0.97 7.25 -2.02
N VAL A 54 1.95 7.39 -2.91
CA VAL A 54 2.03 8.52 -3.85
C VAL A 54 0.92 8.45 -4.90
N ALA A 55 0.66 7.28 -5.48
CA ALA A 55 -0.43 7.07 -6.43
C ALA A 55 -1.79 7.42 -5.79
N TYR A 56 -2.00 6.98 -4.54
CA TYR A 56 -3.21 7.32 -3.79
C TYR A 56 -3.34 8.82 -3.53
N PHE A 57 -2.24 9.53 -3.23
CA PHE A 57 -2.26 10.99 -3.08
C PHE A 57 -2.83 11.69 -4.32
N PHE A 58 -2.34 11.32 -5.51
CA PHE A 58 -2.83 11.88 -6.77
C PHE A 58 -4.27 11.48 -7.05
N LEU A 59 -4.63 10.21 -6.82
CA LEU A 59 -6.01 9.73 -6.98
C LEU A 59 -6.98 10.52 -6.09
N PHE A 60 -6.63 10.71 -4.82
CA PHE A 60 -7.42 11.49 -3.87
C PHE A 60 -7.63 12.93 -4.38
N TRP A 61 -6.56 13.57 -4.87
CA TRP A 61 -6.66 14.94 -5.38
C TRP A 61 -7.57 15.02 -6.61
N THR A 62 -7.39 14.12 -7.58
CA THR A 62 -8.22 14.07 -8.80
C THR A 62 -9.69 13.87 -8.47
N MET A 63 -10.01 12.98 -7.51
CA MET A 63 -11.39 12.65 -7.18
C MET A 63 -12.10 13.74 -6.38
N TYR A 64 -11.38 14.40 -5.47
CA TYR A 64 -12.02 15.29 -4.50
C TYR A 64 -11.76 16.78 -4.72
N SER A 65 -10.83 17.17 -5.60
CA SER A 65 -10.55 18.60 -5.89
C SER A 65 -11.74 19.36 -6.48
N SER A 66 -12.64 18.68 -7.19
CA SER A 66 -13.85 19.27 -7.78
C SER A 66 -15.14 18.96 -7.00
N THR A 67 -15.05 18.20 -5.91
CA THR A 67 -16.23 17.73 -5.17
C THR A 67 -16.60 18.74 -4.08
N THR A 68 -17.79 19.34 -4.18
CA THR A 68 -18.28 20.32 -3.20
C THR A 68 -18.89 19.66 -1.96
N ASP A 69 -19.39 18.42 -2.07
CA ASP A 69 -20.11 17.72 -1.01
C ASP A 69 -19.58 16.30 -0.81
N ILE A 70 -18.84 16.09 0.28
CA ILE A 70 -18.44 14.76 0.76
C ILE A 70 -19.17 14.52 2.08
N SER A 71 -19.96 13.44 2.14
CA SER A 71 -20.59 13.07 3.41
C SER A 71 -19.55 12.63 4.44
N ILE A 72 -19.82 12.86 5.73
CA ILE A 72 -18.92 12.44 6.81
C ILE A 72 -18.67 10.92 6.73
N ALA A 73 -19.71 10.13 6.46
CA ALA A 73 -19.60 8.68 6.33
C ALA A 73 -18.67 8.28 5.17
N GLU A 74 -18.80 8.92 4.02
CA GLU A 74 -17.92 8.66 2.88
C GLU A 74 -16.48 9.05 3.19
N PHE A 75 -16.25 10.21 3.82
CA PHE A 75 -14.91 10.62 4.23
C PHE A 75 -14.27 9.63 5.20
N THR A 76 -15.00 9.23 6.25
CA THR A 76 -14.48 8.31 7.26
C THR A 76 -14.18 6.93 6.68
N LEU A 77 -15.10 6.39 5.87
CA LEU A 77 -14.98 5.05 5.31
C LEU A 77 -13.98 4.99 4.15
N ALA A 78 -13.91 5.99 3.29
CA ALA A 78 -13.00 5.96 2.14
C ALA A 78 -11.64 6.59 2.49
N PRO A 79 -11.45 7.91 2.39
CA PRO A 79 -10.11 8.46 2.46
C PRO A 79 -9.45 8.38 3.83
N PHE A 80 -10.19 8.60 4.92
CA PHE A 80 -9.62 8.60 6.27
C PHE A 80 -9.10 7.22 6.68
N PHE A 81 -9.92 6.17 6.52
CA PHE A 81 -9.50 4.81 6.82
C PHE A 81 -8.33 4.36 5.93
N THR A 82 -8.35 4.74 4.65
CA THR A 82 -7.26 4.42 3.71
C THR A 82 -5.92 5.07 4.13
N VAL A 83 -5.90 6.35 4.52
CA VAL A 83 -4.65 6.97 4.99
C VAL A 83 -4.15 6.41 6.31
N ILE A 84 -5.05 5.99 7.20
CA ILE A 84 -4.65 5.28 8.43
C ILE A 84 -3.97 3.96 8.08
N LEU A 85 -4.50 3.20 7.11
CA LEU A 85 -3.88 1.97 6.66
C LEU A 85 -2.51 2.21 6.02
N PHE A 86 -2.33 3.27 5.23
CA PHE A 86 -0.99 3.67 4.74
C PHE A 86 -0.02 4.01 5.87
N PHE A 87 -0.48 4.77 6.87
CA PHE A 87 0.33 5.11 8.05
C PHE A 87 0.73 3.84 8.82
N LEU A 88 -0.21 2.95 9.13
CA LEU A 88 0.06 1.69 9.81
C LEU A 88 1.01 0.80 8.99
N LEU A 89 0.83 0.75 7.66
CA LEU A 89 1.68 -0.02 6.77
C LEU A 89 3.12 0.50 6.81
N SER A 90 3.33 1.82 6.77
CA SER A 90 4.65 2.44 6.94
C SER A 90 5.28 2.11 8.29
N ARG A 91 4.46 2.06 9.36
CA ARG A 91 4.92 1.74 10.72
C ARG A 91 5.29 0.27 10.86
N PHE A 92 4.50 -0.64 10.29
CA PHE A 92 4.70 -2.08 10.37
C PHE A 92 5.69 -2.64 9.37
N LEU A 93 6.22 -1.84 8.42
CA LEU A 93 7.32 -2.26 7.56
C LEU A 93 8.42 -2.90 8.41
N PRO A 94 8.71 -4.19 8.22
CA PRO A 94 9.54 -4.99 9.13
C PRO A 94 11.03 -4.77 8.83
N ILE A 95 11.48 -3.56 9.13
CA ILE A 95 12.86 -3.10 8.96
C ILE A 95 13.38 -2.78 10.36
N ASN A 96 14.61 -3.20 10.62
CA ASN A 96 15.22 -3.02 11.92
C ASN A 96 15.68 -1.57 12.08
N ASP A 97 15.10 -0.87 13.05
CA ASP A 97 15.41 0.54 13.33
C ASP A 97 16.76 0.71 14.10
N LEU A 98 17.38 -0.39 14.56
CA LEU A 98 18.61 -0.36 15.34
C LEU A 98 19.85 -0.44 14.43
N GLU A 99 20.52 0.70 14.24
CA GLU A 99 21.78 0.89 13.49
C GLU A 99 22.90 -0.11 13.85
N ASN A 100 22.84 -0.74 15.04
CA ASN A 100 23.93 -1.53 15.61
C ASN A 100 23.62 -3.00 15.88
N SER A 101 22.48 -3.50 15.44
CA SER A 101 22.16 -4.91 15.73
C SER A 101 22.61 -5.81 14.58
N GLU A 102 23.56 -6.69 14.89
CA GLU A 102 23.99 -7.85 14.07
C GLU A 102 22.85 -8.85 13.81
N ILE A 103 21.61 -8.52 14.19
CA ILE A 103 20.43 -9.32 13.87
C ILE A 103 20.26 -9.30 12.36
N LEU A 104 20.39 -10.47 11.74
CA LEU A 104 20.14 -10.66 10.32
C LEU A 104 18.78 -10.07 9.97
N LEU A 105 18.76 -9.14 9.03
CA LEU A 105 17.55 -8.42 8.62
C LEU A 105 16.42 -9.38 8.20
N GLU A 106 16.79 -10.56 7.72
CA GLU A 106 15.91 -11.69 7.40
C GLU A 106 15.14 -12.24 8.63
N ASP A 107 15.81 -12.43 9.75
CA ASP A 107 15.19 -12.96 10.98
C ASP A 107 14.22 -11.93 11.58
N TYR A 108 14.63 -10.66 11.54
CA TYR A 108 13.75 -9.55 11.94
C TYR A 108 12.52 -9.49 11.05
N PHE A 109 12.71 -9.58 9.72
CA PHE A 109 11.61 -9.60 8.76
C PHE A 109 10.62 -10.72 9.07
N LEU A 110 11.10 -11.95 9.20
CA LEU A 110 10.24 -13.11 9.44
C LEU A 110 9.46 -13.02 10.75
N LYS A 111 10.04 -12.39 11.79
CA LYS A 111 9.38 -12.20 13.08
C LYS A 111 8.26 -11.17 13.04
N TYR A 112 8.41 -10.07 12.31
CA TYR A 112 7.48 -8.93 12.33
C TYR A 112 6.59 -8.79 11.08
N LYS A 113 6.79 -9.63 10.05
CA LYS A 113 6.03 -9.60 8.79
C LYS A 113 4.51 -9.68 8.93
N ASN A 114 3.99 -10.34 9.98
CA ASN A 114 2.56 -10.67 10.05
C ASN A 114 1.69 -9.41 10.12
N ALA A 115 2.09 -8.43 10.95
CA ALA A 115 1.37 -7.15 11.05
C ALA A 115 1.42 -6.37 9.73
N PHE A 116 2.59 -6.39 9.06
CA PHE A 116 2.77 -5.77 7.75
C PHE A 116 1.83 -6.36 6.69
N PHE A 117 1.87 -7.68 6.47
CA PHE A 117 1.06 -8.33 5.43
C PHE A 117 -0.44 -8.26 5.74
N LEU A 118 -0.84 -8.33 7.01
CA LEU A 118 -2.23 -8.13 7.41
C LEU A 118 -2.70 -6.71 7.06
N CYS A 119 -1.92 -5.70 7.44
CA CYS A 119 -2.24 -4.31 7.12
C CYS A 119 -2.28 -4.07 5.62
N PHE A 120 -1.36 -4.67 4.86
CA PHE A 120 -1.30 -4.51 3.42
C PHE A 120 -2.49 -5.17 2.71
N THR A 121 -2.88 -6.35 3.18
CA THR A 121 -4.08 -7.05 2.69
C THR A 121 -5.33 -6.21 2.93
N LEU A 122 -5.48 -5.65 4.13
CA LEU A 122 -6.59 -4.76 4.47
C LEU A 122 -6.61 -3.50 3.60
N LEU A 123 -5.44 -2.90 3.34
CA LEU A 123 -5.33 -1.73 2.46
C LEU A 123 -5.86 -2.04 1.06
N TRP A 124 -5.46 -3.16 0.46
CA TRP A 124 -5.94 -3.53 -0.88
C TRP A 124 -7.43 -3.84 -0.88
N LEU A 125 -7.93 -4.62 0.08
CA LEU A 125 -9.36 -4.88 0.23
C LEU A 125 -10.17 -3.58 0.36
N GLN A 126 -9.65 -2.64 1.15
CA GLN A 126 -10.27 -1.34 1.33
C GLN A 126 -10.31 -0.56 0.03
N MET A 127 -9.19 -0.46 -0.68
CA MET A 127 -9.10 0.24 -1.98
C MET A 127 -10.09 -0.35 -2.99
N PHE A 128 -10.20 -1.68 -3.09
CA PHE A 128 -11.19 -2.32 -3.97
C PHE A 128 -12.62 -2.00 -3.57
N THR A 129 -12.91 -2.05 -2.27
CA THR A 129 -14.25 -1.79 -1.74
C THR A 129 -14.67 -0.34 -2.01
N VAL A 130 -13.76 0.62 -1.82
CA VAL A 130 -14.00 2.05 -2.11
C VAL A 130 -14.22 2.27 -3.59
N VAL A 131 -13.37 1.69 -4.44
CA VAL A 131 -13.51 1.81 -5.89
C VAL A 131 -14.88 1.29 -6.35
N HIS A 132 -15.26 0.09 -5.89
CA HIS A 132 -16.51 -0.56 -6.28
C HIS A 132 -17.78 0.12 -5.73
N LEU A 133 -17.79 0.51 -4.45
CA LEU A 133 -19.00 1.00 -3.79
C LEU A 133 -19.20 2.51 -3.92
N ILE A 134 -18.13 3.27 -4.16
CA ILE A 134 -18.18 4.74 -4.13
C ILE A 134 -17.79 5.32 -5.49
N ILE A 135 -16.67 4.89 -6.07
CA ILE A 135 -16.09 5.53 -7.25
C ILE A 135 -16.82 5.14 -8.55
N LEU A 136 -16.94 3.84 -8.82
CA LEU A 136 -17.62 3.31 -10.01
C LEU A 136 -19.07 3.82 -10.14
N PRO A 137 -19.90 3.77 -9.07
CA PRO A 137 -21.27 4.30 -9.12
C PRO A 137 -21.32 5.80 -9.40
N ARG A 138 -20.38 6.59 -8.86
CA ARG A 138 -20.30 8.03 -9.12
C ARG A 138 -19.97 8.37 -10.57
N LEU A 139 -19.17 7.53 -11.22
CA LEU A 139 -18.77 7.70 -12.62
C LEU A 139 -19.78 7.07 -13.60
N GLY A 140 -20.82 6.38 -13.12
CA GLY A 140 -21.79 5.68 -13.96
C GLY A 140 -21.18 4.52 -14.77
N LEU A 141 -20.04 4.00 -14.32
CA LEU A 141 -19.31 2.93 -14.99
C LEU A 141 -19.73 1.55 -14.43
N GLU A 142 -19.90 0.57 -15.30
CA GLU A 142 -20.22 -0.80 -14.91
C GLU A 142 -18.97 -1.59 -14.49
N PHE A 143 -19.19 -2.59 -13.64
CA PHE A 143 -18.14 -3.44 -13.11
C PHE A 143 -17.62 -4.42 -14.15
N SER A 144 -16.41 -4.18 -14.66
CA SER A 144 -15.80 -5.04 -15.67
C SER A 144 -15.26 -6.35 -15.06
N LEU A 145 -15.18 -7.42 -15.87
CA LEU A 145 -14.53 -8.69 -15.48
C LEU A 145 -13.07 -8.49 -15.05
N LEU A 146 -12.42 -7.44 -15.55
CA LEU A 146 -11.05 -7.08 -15.19
C LEU A 146 -10.91 -6.57 -13.77
N GLN A 147 -11.87 -5.78 -13.30
CA GLN A 147 -11.89 -5.31 -11.91
C GLN A 147 -12.10 -6.47 -10.92
N LYS A 148 -12.80 -7.54 -11.31
CA LYS A 148 -12.88 -8.79 -10.51
C LYS A 148 -11.54 -9.49 -10.35
N SER A 149 -10.67 -9.42 -11.35
CA SER A 149 -9.35 -10.07 -11.27
C SER A 149 -8.44 -9.41 -10.21
N GLN A 150 -8.69 -8.15 -9.88
CA GLN A 150 -7.86 -7.40 -8.94
C GLN A 150 -7.97 -7.92 -7.48
N TYR A 151 -9.03 -8.66 -7.13
CA TYR A 151 -9.13 -9.39 -5.85
C TYR A 151 -8.06 -10.48 -5.66
N LEU A 152 -7.31 -10.83 -6.71
CA LEU A 152 -6.17 -11.74 -6.58
C LEU A 152 -5.03 -11.12 -5.74
N LEU A 153 -4.83 -9.81 -5.80
CA LEU A 153 -3.76 -9.12 -5.07
C LEU A 153 -3.84 -9.29 -3.53
N PRO A 154 -5.00 -9.04 -2.86
CA PRO A 154 -5.10 -9.24 -1.42
C PRO A 154 -4.98 -10.71 -1.02
N LEU A 155 -5.39 -11.66 -1.88
CA LEU A 155 -5.18 -13.09 -1.62
C LEU A 155 -3.69 -13.46 -1.60
N ILE A 156 -2.91 -12.92 -2.53
CA ILE A 156 -1.45 -13.11 -2.59
C ILE A 156 -0.79 -12.49 -1.35
N LEU A 157 -1.20 -11.28 -0.96
CA LEU A 157 -0.66 -10.62 0.24
C LEU A 157 -1.01 -11.39 1.53
N ALA A 158 -2.22 -11.92 1.62
CA ALA A 158 -2.64 -12.76 2.75
C ALA A 158 -1.79 -14.03 2.87
N ALA A 159 -1.34 -14.60 1.75
CA ALA A 159 -0.44 -15.74 1.75
C ALA A 159 0.90 -15.42 2.45
N GLY A 160 1.40 -14.18 2.35
CA GLY A 160 2.62 -13.71 3.00
C GLY A 160 2.62 -13.87 4.52
N ILE A 161 1.45 -13.86 5.17
CA ILE A 161 1.31 -14.09 6.61
C ILE A 161 1.79 -15.50 7.00
N LYS A 162 1.55 -16.51 6.16
CA LYS A 162 1.87 -17.92 6.46
C LYS A 162 3.28 -18.35 6.04
N LEU A 163 3.97 -17.58 5.20
CA LEU A 163 5.30 -17.93 4.68
C LEU A 163 6.38 -17.72 5.74
N ASN A 164 7.10 -18.79 6.11
CA ASN A 164 8.13 -18.76 7.15
C ASN A 164 9.56 -18.74 6.60
N ASN A 165 9.74 -18.58 5.30
CA ASN A 165 11.05 -18.60 4.64
C ASN A 165 11.22 -17.36 3.75
N THR A 166 12.36 -16.68 3.86
CA THR A 166 12.70 -15.47 3.08
C THR A 166 12.73 -15.72 1.57
N GLU A 167 13.15 -16.91 1.13
CA GLU A 167 13.09 -17.30 -0.28
C GLU A 167 11.67 -17.36 -0.83
N GLN A 168 10.69 -17.73 0.00
CA GLN A 168 9.28 -17.70 -0.39
C GLN A 168 8.76 -16.27 -0.49
N HIS A 169 9.22 -15.36 0.38
CA HIS A 169 8.88 -13.93 0.31
C HIS A 169 9.47 -13.26 -0.93
N LYS A 170 10.71 -13.60 -1.32
CA LYS A 170 11.31 -13.16 -2.59
C LYS A 170 10.41 -13.54 -3.77
N LYS A 171 9.99 -14.82 -3.84
CA LYS A 171 9.06 -15.30 -4.87
C LYS A 171 7.70 -14.60 -4.81
N LEU A 172 7.19 -14.34 -3.61
CA LEU A 172 5.91 -13.67 -3.41
C LEU A 172 5.91 -12.24 -3.95
N VAL A 173 6.99 -11.47 -3.72
CA VAL A 173 7.14 -10.11 -4.29
C VAL A 173 7.12 -10.16 -5.81
N VAL A 174 7.87 -11.08 -6.42
CA VAL A 174 7.93 -11.22 -7.88
C VAL A 174 6.56 -11.58 -8.43
N LEU A 175 5.90 -12.57 -7.83
CA LEU A 175 4.56 -12.99 -8.22
C LEU A 175 3.55 -11.85 -8.11
N TYR A 176 3.60 -11.10 -7.01
CA TYR A 176 2.77 -9.91 -6.80
C TYR A 176 3.02 -8.86 -7.89
N ALA A 177 4.28 -8.55 -8.18
CA ALA A 177 4.64 -7.56 -9.19
C ALA A 177 4.18 -7.98 -10.60
N ILE A 178 4.37 -9.25 -10.97
CA ILE A 178 3.91 -9.80 -12.26
C ILE A 178 2.39 -9.67 -12.39
N ILE A 179 1.65 -10.07 -11.36
CA ILE A 179 0.18 -10.03 -11.39
C ILE A 179 -0.31 -8.59 -11.43
N TYR A 180 0.30 -7.70 -10.66
CA TYR A 180 -0.02 -6.27 -10.69
C TYR A 180 0.21 -5.67 -12.08
N VAL A 181 1.40 -5.85 -12.66
CA VAL A 181 1.73 -5.34 -14.00
C VAL A 181 0.83 -5.94 -15.07
N PHE A 182 0.52 -7.24 -14.98
CA PHE A 182 -0.38 -7.90 -15.92
C PHE A 182 -1.80 -7.33 -15.84
N GLN A 183 -2.30 -7.04 -14.63
CA GLN A 183 -3.60 -6.41 -14.45
C GLN A 183 -3.65 -4.98 -15.02
N GLU A 184 -2.61 -4.18 -14.76
CA GLU A 184 -2.50 -2.82 -15.32
C GLU A 184 -2.34 -2.82 -16.85
N PHE A 185 -1.57 -3.78 -17.39
CA PHE A 185 -1.42 -3.94 -18.84
C PHE A 185 -2.75 -4.27 -19.50
N ILE A 186 -3.53 -5.20 -18.93
CA ILE A 186 -4.83 -5.52 -19.53
C ILE A 186 -5.78 -4.33 -19.41
N ALA A 187 -5.79 -3.63 -18.26
CA ALA A 187 -6.62 -2.44 -18.06
C ALA A 187 -6.34 -1.36 -19.13
N THR A 188 -5.07 -1.08 -19.41
CA THR A 188 -4.64 -0.09 -20.40
C THR A 188 -4.81 -0.53 -21.86
N SER A 189 -4.82 -1.83 -22.14
CA SER A 189 -4.98 -2.36 -23.51
C SER A 189 -6.42 -2.39 -24.03
N ILE A 190 -7.40 -2.16 -23.16
CA ILE A 190 -8.84 -2.23 -23.44
C ILE A 190 -9.50 -0.83 -23.43
N GLU A 191 -8.78 0.19 -22.96
CA GLU A 191 -9.08 1.61 -23.23
C GLU A 191 -8.69 2.01 -24.66
#